data_AF-A0A164WVN2-F1
#
_entry.id   AF-A0A164WVN2-F1
#
_cell.length_a   1.000
_cell.length_b   1.000
_cell.length_c   1.000
_cell.angle_alpha   90.00
_cell.angle_beta   90.00
_cell.angle_gamma   90.00
#
_symmetry.space_group_name_H-M   'P 1'
#
loop_
_entity.id
_entity.type
_entity.pdbx_description
1 polymer ?
#
loop_
_entity_poly.entity_id
_entity_poly.type
_entity_poly.pdbx_seq_one_letter_code
_entity_poly.pdbx_strand_id
1 'polypeptide(L)'
;MFLPIALLLFGAIVSGNQSNATESRAVDLSLDSRIFESNSLPIDELEMPSIGNGQLATGVYTDTVYMNGLYNGELGESHRARIPSQINIRMSVGANQTVTDQRFILDTEKGMFIERAVVDGAIVEQRTFAHRLITSLLVTQITVDFSQSGNVIM
;
A
#
# COMPACT_ATOMS: atom_id res chain seq x y z
N MET A 1 31.63 -32.58 56.48
CA MET A 1 31.54 -31.09 56.53
C MET A 1 31.41 -30.61 55.10
N PHE A 2 30.45 -29.70 54.85
CA PHE A 2 30.10 -29.02 53.59
C PHE A 2 29.13 -29.75 52.62
N LEU A 3 27.84 -29.41 52.79
CA LEU A 3 26.76 -29.46 51.78
C LEU A 3 27.02 -28.40 50.69
N PRO A 4 26.64 -28.63 49.42
CA PRO A 4 26.55 -27.57 48.44
C PRO A 4 25.20 -26.83 48.55
N ILE A 5 25.29 -25.51 48.50
CA ILE A 5 24.22 -24.52 48.66
C ILE A 5 23.35 -24.48 47.39
N ALA A 6 22.03 -24.66 47.55
CA ALA A 6 21.05 -24.42 46.49
C ALA A 6 20.81 -22.90 46.35
N LEU A 7 21.12 -22.35 45.18
CA LEU A 7 20.87 -20.96 44.83
C LEU A 7 19.42 -20.82 44.33
N LEU A 8 18.54 -20.29 45.17
CA LEU A 8 17.17 -19.92 44.80
C LEU A 8 17.19 -18.59 44.03
N LEU A 9 17.00 -18.64 42.70
CA LEU A 9 16.73 -17.46 41.88
C LEU A 9 15.23 -17.15 41.92
N PHE A 10 14.88 -16.04 42.59
CA PHE A 10 13.56 -15.44 42.53
C PHE A 10 13.38 -14.78 41.15
N GLY A 11 12.59 -15.42 40.27
CA GLY A 11 12.09 -14.78 39.05
C GLY A 11 10.94 -13.84 39.40
N ALA A 12 11.15 -12.53 39.29
CA ALA A 12 10.08 -11.54 39.33
C ALA A 12 9.20 -11.72 38.08
N ILE A 13 7.95 -12.15 38.27
CA ILE A 13 6.94 -12.13 37.21
C ILE A 13 6.49 -10.67 37.06
N VAL A 14 7.08 -9.95 36.11
CA VAL A 14 6.52 -8.69 35.63
C VAL A 14 5.28 -9.05 34.80
N SER A 15 4.12 -8.92 35.43
CA SER A 15 2.82 -8.89 34.74
C SER A 15 2.72 -7.59 33.93
N GLY A 16 3.41 -7.56 32.80
CA GLY A 16 3.23 -6.56 31.77
C GLY A 16 1.99 -6.94 30.98
N ASN A 17 0.91 -6.21 31.20
CA ASN A 17 -0.30 -6.26 30.40
C ASN A 17 0.07 -5.83 28.97
N GLN A 18 0.46 -6.79 28.13
CA GLN A 18 0.65 -6.56 26.69
C GLN A 18 -0.73 -6.25 26.13
N SER A 19 -1.11 -4.97 26.12
CA SER A 19 -2.14 -4.52 25.20
C SER A 19 -1.58 -4.82 23.82
N ASN A 20 -2.02 -5.94 23.25
CA ASN A 20 -1.77 -6.29 21.86
C ASN A 20 -2.35 -5.16 21.00
N ALA A 21 -1.57 -4.11 20.78
CA ALA A 21 -1.68 -3.31 19.58
C ALA A 21 -1.31 -4.29 18.47
N THR A 22 -2.30 -4.99 17.95
CA THR A 22 -2.16 -5.76 16.72
C THR A 22 -1.65 -4.78 15.68
N GLU A 23 -0.34 -4.79 15.42
CA GLU A 23 0.22 -4.18 14.23
C GLU A 23 -0.59 -4.72 13.06
N SER A 24 -1.47 -3.89 12.51
CA SER A 24 -2.30 -4.25 11.37
C SER A 24 -1.38 -4.29 10.16
N ARG A 25 -0.64 -5.39 10.03
CA ARG A 25 0.17 -5.68 8.85
C ARG A 25 -0.81 -6.05 7.74
N ALA A 26 -0.60 -5.49 6.55
CA ALA A 26 -1.34 -5.90 5.37
C ALA A 26 -1.11 -7.41 5.16
N VAL A 27 -2.18 -8.19 5.27
CA VAL A 27 -2.16 -9.65 5.04
C VAL A 27 -2.51 -9.88 3.58
N ASP A 28 -1.74 -10.73 2.91
CA ASP A 28 -2.04 -11.15 1.54
C ASP A 28 -3.20 -12.15 1.53
N LEU A 29 -4.22 -11.84 0.75
CA LEU A 29 -5.46 -12.60 0.58
C LEU A 29 -5.47 -13.38 -0.75
N SER A 30 -4.51 -13.12 -1.62
CA SER A 30 -4.43 -13.75 -2.94
C SER A 30 -3.93 -15.20 -2.85
N LEU A 31 -4.42 -16.04 -3.76
CA LEU A 31 -3.90 -17.40 -3.98
C LEU A 31 -2.90 -17.45 -5.16
N ASP A 32 -2.83 -16.39 -5.97
CA ASP A 32 -1.89 -16.27 -7.09
C ASP A 32 -0.61 -15.56 -6.62
N SER A 33 0.53 -16.24 -6.75
CA SER A 33 1.86 -15.71 -6.40
C SER A 33 2.26 -14.39 -7.07
N ARG A 34 1.55 -13.98 -8.14
CA ARG A 34 1.82 -12.75 -8.91
C ARG A 34 0.96 -11.58 -8.47
N ILE A 35 -0.04 -11.84 -7.63
CA ILE A 35 -1.00 -10.84 -7.16
C ILE A 35 -0.88 -10.80 -5.65
N PHE A 36 -0.64 -9.61 -5.10
CA PHE A 36 -0.74 -9.37 -3.66
C PHE A 36 -2.02 -8.58 -3.41
N GLU A 37 -2.93 -9.12 -2.60
CA GLU A 37 -4.23 -8.48 -2.33
C GLU A 37 -4.40 -8.28 -0.83
N SER A 38 -4.86 -7.10 -0.42
CA SER A 38 -5.20 -6.85 0.98
C SER A 38 -6.41 -5.92 1.15
N ASN A 39 -7.02 -5.97 2.32
CA ASN A 39 -8.13 -5.07 2.71
C ASN A 39 -7.64 -3.76 3.32
N SER A 40 -6.33 -3.63 3.58
CA SER A 40 -5.73 -2.44 4.15
C SER A 40 -4.39 -2.13 3.47
N LEU A 41 -4.05 -0.85 3.46
CA LEU A 41 -2.71 -0.40 3.10
C LEU A 41 -1.75 -0.55 4.29
N PRO A 42 -0.44 -0.68 4.03
CA PRO A 42 0.58 -0.53 5.07
C PRO A 42 0.47 0.83 5.78
N ILE A 43 0.83 0.84 7.07
CA ILE A 43 0.87 2.07 7.87
C ILE A 43 2.10 2.92 7.49
N ASP A 44 3.23 2.25 7.23
CA ASP A 44 4.47 2.91 6.82
C ASP A 44 4.46 3.19 5.31
N GLU A 45 4.71 4.44 4.93
CA GLU A 45 4.82 4.85 3.52
C GLU A 45 5.98 4.14 2.79
N LEU A 46 7.02 3.72 3.51
CA LEU A 46 8.15 2.98 2.94
C LEU A 46 7.76 1.55 2.52
N GLU A 47 6.66 1.02 3.06
CA GLU A 47 6.11 -0.29 2.71
C GLU A 47 5.05 -0.20 1.59
N MET A 48 4.72 1.02 1.13
CA MET A 48 3.75 1.19 0.05
C MET A 48 4.24 0.49 -1.23
N PRO A 49 3.34 -0.13 -2.00
CA PRO A 49 3.68 -0.73 -3.28
C PRO A 49 4.39 0.28 -4.19
N SER A 50 5.47 -0.15 -4.84
CA SER A 50 6.16 0.66 -5.84
C SER A 50 5.75 0.25 -7.25
N ILE A 51 5.55 1.25 -8.10
CA ILE A 51 5.29 1.07 -9.53
C ILE A 51 6.41 1.76 -10.32
N GLY A 52 6.87 1.11 -11.39
CA GLY A 52 7.93 1.68 -12.20
C GLY A 52 8.21 0.91 -13.48
N ASN A 53 8.85 1.58 -14.43
CA ASN A 53 9.19 1.03 -15.76
C ASN A 53 10.71 1.12 -16.07
N GLY A 54 11.53 1.41 -15.06
CA GLY A 54 12.98 1.61 -15.19
C GLY A 54 13.40 3.04 -15.57
N GLN A 55 12.49 3.87 -16.09
CA GLN A 55 12.72 5.29 -16.34
C GLN A 55 12.06 6.17 -15.28
N LEU A 56 10.81 5.86 -14.92
CA LEU A 56 10.06 6.48 -13.83
C LEU A 56 9.69 5.41 -12.80
N ALA A 57 9.70 5.80 -11.54
CA ALA A 57 9.18 5.01 -10.44
C ALA A 57 8.56 5.90 -9.36
N THR A 58 7.53 5.40 -8.70
CA THR A 58 6.92 6.06 -7.53
C THR A 58 6.41 5.00 -6.57
N GLY A 59 6.38 5.34 -5.28
CA GLY A 59 5.51 4.65 -4.34
C GLY A 59 4.07 5.05 -4.64
N VAL A 60 3.14 4.10 -4.53
CA VAL A 60 1.71 4.41 -4.59
C VAL A 60 1.37 5.31 -3.40
N TYR A 61 0.61 6.36 -3.68
CA TYR A 61 0.15 7.34 -2.68
C TYR A 61 1.24 8.14 -1.94
N THR A 62 2.47 8.10 -2.44
CA THR A 62 3.57 8.93 -1.95
C THR A 62 3.66 10.24 -2.74
N ASP A 63 4.37 11.21 -2.17
CA ASP A 63 4.54 12.55 -2.74
C ASP A 63 5.67 12.65 -3.78
N THR A 64 6.38 11.55 -4.06
CA THR A 64 7.66 11.61 -4.79
C THR A 64 7.73 10.60 -5.93
N VAL A 65 8.03 11.13 -7.12
CA VAL A 65 8.46 10.38 -8.30
C VAL A 65 9.99 10.45 -8.40
N TYR A 66 10.60 9.33 -8.77
CA TYR A 66 12.01 9.24 -9.11
C TYR A 66 12.16 8.99 -10.61
N MET A 67 13.11 9.69 -11.22
CA MET A 67 13.48 9.52 -12.62
C MET A 67 14.90 8.98 -12.71
N ASN A 68 15.12 8.02 -13.61
CA ASN A 68 16.45 7.51 -13.90
C ASN A 68 17.33 8.62 -14.49
N GLY A 69 18.58 8.70 -14.04
CA GLY A 69 19.54 9.70 -14.47
C GLY A 69 19.39 11.08 -13.80
N LEU A 70 18.38 11.30 -12.95
CA LEU A 70 18.18 12.57 -12.26
C LEU A 70 18.63 12.48 -10.79
N TYR A 71 19.62 13.29 -10.44
CA TYR A 71 20.26 13.31 -9.12
C TYR A 71 20.42 14.74 -8.62
N ASN A 72 20.33 14.89 -7.31
CA ASN A 72 20.65 16.12 -6.59
C ASN A 72 21.84 15.87 -5.66
N GLY A 73 22.48 16.95 -5.19
CA GLY A 73 23.61 16.87 -4.27
C GLY A 73 24.75 17.80 -4.67
N GLU A 74 25.42 18.35 -3.68
CA GLU A 74 26.62 19.16 -3.84
C GLU A 74 27.79 18.48 -3.10
N LEU A 75 29.03 18.66 -3.59
CA LEU A 75 30.27 18.22 -2.95
C LEU A 75 30.36 16.71 -2.59
N GLY A 76 29.71 15.85 -3.37
CA GLY A 76 29.78 14.39 -3.19
C GLY A 76 28.57 13.75 -2.51
N GLU A 77 27.63 14.55 -2.00
CA GLU A 77 26.37 14.08 -1.39
C GLU A 77 25.28 13.78 -2.45
N SER A 78 25.63 12.97 -3.46
CA SER A 78 24.72 12.65 -4.57
C SER A 78 23.63 11.66 -4.13
N HIS A 79 22.39 12.03 -4.38
CA HIS A 79 21.21 11.20 -4.14
C HIS A 79 20.19 11.36 -5.28
N ARG A 80 19.28 10.39 -5.43
CA ARG A 80 18.22 10.48 -6.45
C ARG A 80 17.40 11.75 -6.20
N ALA A 81 17.18 12.54 -7.26
CA ALA A 81 16.37 13.73 -7.15
C ALA A 81 14.91 13.35 -6.86
N ARG A 82 14.29 14.07 -5.93
CA ARG A 82 12.87 13.91 -5.60
C ARG A 82 12.06 14.85 -6.49
N ILE A 83 11.18 14.29 -7.32
CA ILE A 83 10.25 15.05 -8.15
C ILE A 83 8.86 15.00 -7.49
N PRO A 84 8.15 16.12 -7.30
CA PRO A 84 6.79 16.09 -6.77
C PRO A 84 5.85 15.21 -7.61
N SER A 85 5.18 14.26 -6.97
CA SER A 85 4.23 13.35 -7.62
C SER A 85 2.96 14.09 -8.02
N GLN A 86 2.56 13.91 -9.28
CA GLN A 86 1.29 14.43 -9.82
C GLN A 86 0.19 13.35 -9.86
N ILE A 87 0.51 12.13 -9.40
CA ILE A 87 -0.39 10.97 -9.45
C ILE A 87 -0.71 10.40 -8.05
N ASN A 88 -0.43 11.16 -6.99
CA ASN A 88 -0.90 10.84 -5.64
C ASN A 88 -2.39 11.15 -5.51
N ILE A 89 -3.21 10.33 -6.17
CA ILE A 89 -4.67 10.45 -6.15
C ILE A 89 -5.19 9.34 -5.25
N ARG A 90 -5.90 9.71 -4.17
CA ARG A 90 -6.48 8.77 -3.22
C ARG A 90 -7.99 8.76 -3.35
N MET A 91 -8.59 7.57 -3.32
CA MET A 91 -10.03 7.46 -3.25
C MET A 91 -10.51 8.02 -1.91
N SER A 92 -11.52 8.89 -1.97
CA SER A 92 -12.22 9.38 -0.78
C SER A 92 -13.71 9.27 -1.04
N VAL A 93 -14.41 8.69 -0.08
CA VAL A 93 -15.84 8.41 -0.16
C VAL A 93 -16.57 9.42 0.73
N GLY A 94 -17.66 9.99 0.21
CA GLY A 94 -18.42 11.01 0.92
C GLY A 94 -19.04 10.49 2.21
N ALA A 95 -19.27 11.35 3.20
CA ALA A 95 -19.76 10.95 4.53
C ALA A 95 -21.11 10.20 4.53
N ASN A 96 -21.92 10.35 3.48
CA ASN A 96 -23.23 9.70 3.35
C ASN A 96 -23.19 8.42 2.49
N GLN A 97 -22.01 8.01 2.03
CA GLN A 97 -21.82 6.85 1.16
C GLN A 97 -21.18 5.71 1.97
N THR A 98 -21.53 4.48 1.64
CA THR A 98 -21.04 3.28 2.34
C THR A 98 -20.10 2.49 1.46
N VAL A 99 -18.90 2.20 1.97
CA VAL A 99 -17.95 1.27 1.36
C VAL A 99 -18.19 -0.13 1.92
N THR A 100 -18.64 -1.06 1.10
CA THR A 100 -18.95 -2.43 1.55
C THR A 100 -17.81 -3.41 1.35
N ASP A 101 -16.94 -3.15 0.37
CA ASP A 101 -15.74 -3.95 0.08
C ASP A 101 -14.68 -3.03 -0.50
N GLN A 102 -13.45 -3.12 -0.01
CA GLN A 102 -12.32 -2.34 -0.48
C GLN A 102 -11.07 -3.22 -0.51
N ARG A 103 -10.45 -3.30 -1.69
CA ARG A 103 -9.29 -4.14 -1.97
C ARG A 103 -8.17 -3.30 -2.56
N PHE A 104 -6.97 -3.54 -2.06
CA PHE A 104 -5.72 -3.01 -2.58
C PHE A 104 -4.93 -4.16 -3.18
N ILE A 105 -4.64 -4.06 -4.46
CA ILE A 105 -4.10 -5.16 -5.26
C ILE A 105 -2.83 -4.67 -5.96
N LEU A 106 -1.72 -5.38 -5.76
CA LEU A 106 -0.51 -5.23 -6.54
C LEU A 106 -0.40 -6.41 -7.51
N ASP A 107 -0.68 -6.17 -8.79
CA ASP A 107 -0.52 -7.14 -9.87
C ASP A 107 0.90 -7.00 -10.45
N THR A 108 1.80 -7.91 -10.06
CA THR A 108 3.20 -7.91 -10.49
C THR A 108 3.40 -8.45 -11.90
N GLU A 109 2.44 -9.20 -12.44
CA GLU A 109 2.47 -9.65 -13.84
C GLU A 109 2.28 -8.45 -14.77
N LYS A 110 1.32 -7.57 -14.45
CA LYS A 110 1.03 -6.36 -15.24
C LYS A 110 1.84 -5.14 -14.80
N GLY A 111 2.44 -5.18 -13.60
CA GLY A 111 3.19 -4.05 -13.04
C GLY A 111 2.29 -2.88 -12.66
N MET A 112 1.13 -3.17 -12.07
CA MET A 112 0.12 -2.16 -11.72
C MET A 112 -0.43 -2.34 -10.32
N PHE A 113 -0.74 -1.21 -9.70
CA PHE A 113 -1.49 -1.15 -8.46
C PHE A 113 -2.96 -0.85 -8.76
N ILE A 114 -3.87 -1.52 -8.06
CA ILE A 114 -5.31 -1.39 -8.24
C ILE A 114 -5.95 -1.21 -6.86
N GLU A 115 -6.68 -0.12 -6.67
CA GLU A 115 -7.64 0.04 -5.58
C GLU A 115 -9.03 -0.19 -6.15
N ARG A 116 -9.75 -1.18 -5.62
CA ARG A 116 -11.12 -1.49 -6.01
C ARG A 116 -12.02 -1.36 -4.79
N ALA A 117 -13.09 -0.59 -4.91
CA ALA A 117 -14.08 -0.42 -3.86
C ALA A 117 -15.49 -0.60 -4.40
N VAL A 118 -16.39 -1.11 -3.56
CA VAL A 118 -17.83 -1.10 -3.79
C VAL A 118 -18.43 -0.02 -2.92
N VAL A 119 -18.96 1.03 -3.56
CA VAL A 119 -19.51 2.24 -2.93
C VAL A 119 -20.97 2.38 -3.33
N ASP A 120 -21.89 2.23 -2.38
CA ASP A 120 -23.35 2.28 -2.61
C ASP A 120 -23.83 1.42 -3.81
N GLY A 121 -23.21 0.26 -3.99
CA GLY A 121 -23.51 -0.65 -5.10
C GLY A 121 -22.86 -0.28 -6.44
N ALA A 122 -22.10 0.81 -6.54
CA ALA A 122 -21.21 1.07 -7.68
C ALA A 122 -19.82 0.48 -7.45
N ILE A 123 -19.19 -0.07 -8.48
CA ILE A 123 -17.81 -0.54 -8.43
C ILE A 123 -16.91 0.60 -8.90
N VAL A 124 -16.05 1.08 -8.01
CA VAL A 124 -15.00 2.06 -8.33
C VAL A 124 -13.68 1.33 -8.40
N GLU A 125 -12.96 1.53 -9.50
CA GLU A 125 -11.63 0.94 -9.69
C GLU A 125 -10.64 2.02 -10.11
N GLN A 126 -9.62 2.21 -9.30
CA GLN A 126 -8.47 3.07 -9.58
C GLN A 126 -7.26 2.21 -9.88
N ARG A 127 -6.64 2.39 -11.05
CA ARG A 127 -5.40 1.71 -11.45
C ARG A 127 -4.28 2.72 -11.55
N THR A 128 -3.13 2.43 -10.97
CA THR A 128 -1.93 3.26 -11.04
C THR A 128 -0.76 2.44 -11.55
N PHE A 129 -0.11 2.88 -12.62
CA PHE A 129 1.01 2.17 -13.24
C PHE A 129 1.96 3.08 -14.02
N ALA A 130 3.19 2.63 -14.23
CA ALA A 130 4.12 3.26 -15.16
C ALA A 130 3.97 2.62 -16.54
N HIS A 131 3.73 3.43 -17.57
CA HIS A 131 3.49 2.88 -18.90
C HIS A 131 4.76 2.20 -19.44
N ARG A 132 4.65 0.97 -19.96
CA ARG A 132 5.82 0.17 -20.37
C ARG A 132 6.51 0.68 -21.64
N LEU A 133 5.74 1.13 -22.64
CA LEU A 133 6.28 1.63 -23.92
C LEU A 133 6.60 3.13 -23.89
N ILE A 134 5.68 3.97 -23.40
CA ILE A 134 5.90 5.41 -23.20
C ILE A 134 6.58 5.60 -21.83
N THR A 135 7.90 5.51 -21.81
CA THR A 135 8.68 5.43 -20.57
C THR A 135 8.58 6.67 -19.67
N SER A 136 8.20 7.81 -20.24
CA SER A 136 8.00 9.08 -19.54
C SER A 136 6.57 9.29 -18.99
N LEU A 137 5.72 8.26 -18.99
CA LEU A 137 4.32 8.36 -18.60
C LEU A 137 4.00 7.51 -17.36
N LEU A 138 3.48 8.17 -16.33
CA LEU A 138 2.76 7.56 -15.21
C LEU A 138 1.26 7.74 -15.46
N VAL A 139 0.48 6.72 -15.16
CA VAL A 139 -0.96 6.71 -15.42
C VAL A 139 -1.69 6.39 -14.13
N THR A 140 -2.70 7.21 -13.83
CA THR A 140 -3.80 6.85 -12.92
C THR A 140 -5.08 6.83 -13.75
N GLN A 141 -5.74 5.68 -13.80
CA GLN A 141 -7.02 5.48 -14.47
C GLN A 141 -8.08 5.22 -13.42
N ILE A 142 -9.20 5.94 -13.49
CA ILE A 142 -10.35 5.75 -12.59
C ILE A 142 -11.55 5.34 -13.45
N THR A 143 -12.18 4.23 -13.07
CA THR A 143 -13.39 3.72 -13.72
C THR A 143 -14.47 3.56 -12.65
N VAL A 144 -15.70 3.94 -12.99
CA VAL A 144 -16.88 3.76 -12.15
C VAL A 144 -17.91 2.98 -12.94
N ASP A 145 -18.36 1.85 -12.39
CA ASP A 145 -19.37 0.99 -12.98
C ASP A 145 -20.61 0.97 -12.07
N PHE A 146 -21.75 1.40 -12.63
CA PHE A 146 -23.04 1.47 -11.95
C PHE A 146 -23.93 0.24 -12.21
N SER A 147 -23.46 -0.77 -12.93
CA SER A 147 -24.28 -1.91 -13.38
C SER A 147 -24.88 -2.77 -12.27
N GLN A 148 -24.40 -2.64 -11.02
CA GLN A 148 -24.92 -3.34 -9.85
C GLN A 148 -25.98 -2.52 -9.07
N SER A 149 -26.22 -1.25 -9.41
CA SER A 149 -27.23 -0.40 -8.73
C SER A 149 -28.62 -0.42 -9.40
N GLY A 150 -28.78 -1.21 -10.46
CA GLY A 150 -30.00 -1.27 -11.28
C GLY A 150 -30.90 -2.48 -10.99
N ASN A 151 -31.56 -2.52 -9.82
CA ASN A 151 -32.88 -3.17 -9.69
C ASN A 151 -33.58 -2.81 -8.37
N VAL A 152 -34.07 -1.57 -8.28
CA VAL A 152 -35.18 -1.24 -7.38
C VAL A 152 -36.15 -0.39 -8.19
N ILE A 153 -37.04 -1.04 -8.92
CA ILE A 153 -38.23 -0.40 -9.47
C ILE A 153 -39.35 -0.69 -8.47
N MET A 154 -39.87 0.38 -7.88
CA MET A 154 -41.02 0.40 -6.98
C MET A 154 -42.32 0.20 -7.77
#